data_AF-A0AAQ1ABB7-F1
#
_entry.id   AF-A0AAQ1ABB7-F1
#
_cell.length_a   1.000
_cell.length_b   1.000
_cell.length_c   1.000
_cell.angle_alpha   90.00
_cell.angle_beta   90.00
_cell.angle_gamma   90.00
#
_symmetry.space_group_name_H-M   'P 1'
#
loop_
_entity.id
_entity.type
_entity.pdbx_description
1 polymer ?
#
loop_
_entity_poly.entity_id
_entity_poly.type
_entity_poly.pdbx_seq_one_letter_code
_entity_poly.pdbx_strand_id
1 'polypeptide(L)'
;MNNYFNVLIITDLKIGRLKTPSHCACAVGHIDIKKPSFEYNTGLVALSTTMYDCKDFNVYTLSTKESFNKFISTLKVLEELIGIPCPFLTAIQETYEFYGDFIFECLTWFNNNADILFRPDHLGEFTKTADESLNFQLMYFKVLETFRKAGLNGFIQFNTLKTIN
;
A
#
# COMPACT_ATOMS: atom_id res chain seq x y z
N MET A 1 12.01 -9.02 -17.93
CA MET A 1 12.07 -8.42 -16.58
C MET A 1 10.73 -7.76 -16.28
N ASN A 2 10.17 -7.90 -15.07
CA ASN A 2 8.87 -7.30 -14.74
C ASN A 2 9.00 -5.76 -14.70
N ASN A 3 8.50 -5.10 -15.75
CA ASN A 3 8.50 -3.64 -15.95
C ASN A 3 7.38 -2.92 -15.18
N TYR A 4 6.60 -3.67 -14.40
CA TYR A 4 5.45 -3.18 -13.67
C TYR A 4 5.74 -3.06 -12.18
N PHE A 5 5.08 -2.10 -11.55
CA PHE A 5 5.04 -1.90 -10.12
C PHE A 5 3.70 -2.44 -9.62
N ASN A 6 3.72 -3.56 -8.90
CA ASN A 6 2.51 -4.21 -8.38
C ASN A 6 2.39 -4.00 -6.88
N VAL A 7 1.15 -4.11 -6.41
CA VAL A 7 0.82 -4.01 -4.99
C VAL A 7 -0.02 -5.21 -4.59
N LEU A 8 0.35 -5.84 -3.48
CA LEU A 8 -0.45 -6.81 -2.75
C LEU A 8 -1.20 -6.06 -1.64
N ILE A 9 -2.52 -6.29 -1.54
CA ILE A 9 -3.36 -5.80 -0.45
C ILE A 9 -4.05 -6.99 0.21
N ILE A 10 -4.06 -7.00 1.54
CA ILE A 10 -4.94 -7.84 2.35
C ILE A 10 -5.95 -6.91 3.03
N THR A 11 -7.23 -7.17 2.82
CA THR A 11 -8.33 -6.42 3.47
C THR A 11 -8.73 -7.15 4.74
N ASP A 12 -8.69 -6.47 5.89
CA ASP A 12 -8.97 -7.04 7.21
C ASP A 12 -8.17 -8.31 7.50
N LEU A 13 -6.92 -8.16 7.97
CA LEU A 13 -6.06 -9.27 8.33
C LEU A 13 -6.73 -10.14 9.40
N LYS A 14 -7.21 -11.31 8.97
CA LYS A 14 -7.83 -12.35 9.80
C LYS A 14 -6.76 -13.35 10.21
N ILE A 15 -6.60 -13.53 11.53
CA ILE A 15 -5.72 -14.56 12.08
C ILE A 15 -6.60 -15.60 12.77
N GLY A 16 -6.63 -16.81 12.24
CA GLY A 16 -7.35 -17.92 12.88
C GLY A 16 -6.47 -18.66 13.89
N ARG A 17 -7.02 -18.93 15.08
CA ARG A 17 -6.38 -19.82 16.06
C ARG A 17 -6.92 -21.25 15.88
N LEU A 18 -6.03 -22.21 15.58
CA LEU A 18 -6.39 -23.63 15.59
C LEU A 18 -6.66 -24.08 17.03
N LYS A 19 -7.78 -24.77 17.27
CA LYS A 19 -8.03 -25.42 18.56
C LYS A 19 -7.08 -26.59 18.83
N THR A 20 -6.57 -27.21 17.77
CA THR A 20 -5.57 -28.30 17.80
C THR A 20 -4.79 -28.28 16.48
N PRO A 21 -3.44 -28.40 16.49
CA PRO A 21 -2.65 -28.48 15.27
C PRO A 21 -2.86 -29.85 14.62
N SER A 22 -3.86 -29.99 13.77
CA SER A 22 -4.06 -31.17 12.93
C SER A 22 -4.34 -30.72 11.49
N HIS A 23 -3.75 -31.42 10.53
CA HIS A 23 -3.69 -31.15 9.09
C HIS A 23 -5.04 -31.16 8.33
N CYS A 24 -6.13 -30.68 8.91
CA CYS A 24 -7.42 -30.56 8.24
C CYS A 24 -8.02 -29.17 8.45
N ALA A 25 -8.36 -28.51 7.35
CA ALA A 25 -8.99 -27.19 7.27
C ALA A 25 -10.38 -27.11 7.97
N CYS A 26 -10.86 -28.21 8.54
CA CYS A 26 -12.20 -28.38 9.11
C CYS A 26 -12.32 -27.96 10.59
N ALA A 27 -11.24 -27.49 11.23
CA ALA A 27 -11.20 -27.18 12.67
C ALA A 27 -10.83 -25.72 12.97
N VAL A 28 -11.37 -24.77 12.19
CA VAL A 28 -11.26 -23.34 12.51
C VAL A 28 -12.11 -23.06 13.76
N GLY A 29 -11.45 -22.83 14.90
CA GLY A 29 -12.11 -22.63 16.18
C GLY A 29 -12.63 -21.21 16.37
N HIS A 30 -11.84 -20.20 15.98
CA HIS A 30 -12.16 -18.77 16.10
C HIS A 30 -11.32 -17.95 15.11
N ILE A 31 -11.91 -16.92 14.50
CA ILE A 31 -11.25 -15.97 13.61
C ILE A 31 -11.18 -14.63 14.34
N ASP A 32 -9.98 -14.18 14.67
CA ASP A 32 -9.74 -12.84 15.20
C ASP A 32 -9.39 -11.90 14.04
N ILE A 33 -10.09 -10.77 13.93
CA ILE A 33 -9.61 -9.64 13.13
C ILE A 33 -8.62 -8.89 14.00
N LYS A 34 -7.35 -8.84 13.58
CA LYS A 34 -6.30 -8.16 14.32
C LYS A 34 -5.72 -7.04 13.50
N LYS A 35 -5.52 -5.91 14.16
CA LYS A 35 -4.68 -4.85 13.66
C LYS A 35 -3.23 -5.36 13.60
N PRO A 36 -2.58 -5.36 12.42
CA PRO A 36 -1.21 -5.83 12.29
C PRO A 36 -0.23 -4.88 12.99
N SER A 37 0.80 -5.45 13.62
CA SER A 37 1.93 -4.74 14.24
C SER A 37 3.26 -5.22 13.65
N PHE A 38 4.32 -4.43 13.82
CA PHE A 38 5.69 -4.75 13.36
C PHE A 38 6.22 -6.11 13.85
N GLU A 39 5.67 -6.65 14.94
CA GLU A 39 6.06 -7.95 15.49
C GLU A 39 5.70 -9.13 14.57
N TYR A 40 4.79 -8.96 13.60
CA TYR A 40 4.41 -9.99 12.62
C TYR A 40 5.28 -9.96 11.35
N ASN A 41 6.57 -9.67 11.52
CA ASN A 41 7.52 -9.13 10.53
C ASN A 41 7.93 -10.03 9.34
N THR A 42 7.04 -10.88 8.85
CA THR A 42 7.20 -11.56 7.56
C THR A 42 5.83 -11.66 6.90
N GLY A 43 5.35 -10.53 6.38
CA GLY A 43 4.00 -10.36 5.87
C GLY A 43 3.57 -11.31 4.75
N LEU A 44 4.46 -12.13 4.18
CA LEU A 44 4.17 -13.25 3.27
C LEU A 44 4.36 -14.65 3.89
N VAL A 45 5.32 -14.82 4.82
CA VAL A 45 5.58 -16.11 5.49
C VAL A 45 4.53 -16.39 6.57
N ALA A 46 3.97 -15.34 7.18
CA ALA A 46 2.80 -15.45 8.04
C ALA A 46 1.54 -15.85 7.24
N LEU A 47 1.43 -15.42 5.97
CA LEU A 47 0.29 -15.76 5.09
C LEU A 47 0.26 -17.24 4.74
N SER A 48 1.43 -17.84 4.48
CA SER A 48 1.52 -19.26 4.13
C SER A 48 1.24 -20.21 5.31
N THR A 49 1.24 -19.69 6.54
CA THR A 49 1.15 -20.50 7.77
C THR A 49 -0.12 -20.26 8.58
N THR A 50 -0.80 -19.11 8.46
CA THR A 50 -1.86 -18.72 9.41
C THR A 50 -3.09 -17.99 8.84
N MET A 51 -3.14 -17.69 7.53
CA MET A 51 -4.34 -17.14 6.90
C MET A 51 -5.23 -18.23 6.31
N TYR A 52 -6.55 -18.09 6.51
CA TYR A 52 -7.51 -19.16 6.21
C TYR A 52 -8.27 -18.99 4.88
N ASP A 53 -8.07 -17.89 4.13
CA ASP A 53 -8.62 -17.78 2.78
C ASP A 53 -7.66 -17.03 1.84
N CYS A 54 -7.26 -17.68 0.74
CA CYS A 54 -6.46 -17.09 -0.33
C CYS A 54 -7.23 -16.06 -1.17
N LYS A 55 -8.54 -15.88 -0.92
CA LYS A 55 -9.38 -14.85 -1.54
C LYS A 55 -9.37 -13.51 -0.78
N ASP A 56 -8.80 -13.46 0.42
CA ASP A 56 -8.75 -12.25 1.25
C ASP A 56 -7.61 -11.29 0.86
N PHE A 57 -6.87 -11.60 -0.21
CA PHE A 57 -5.83 -10.73 -0.77
C PHE A 57 -6.04 -10.45 -2.26
N ASN A 58 -5.58 -9.28 -2.70
CA ASN A 58 -5.61 -8.85 -4.09
C ASN A 58 -4.21 -8.38 -4.52
N VAL A 59 -3.73 -8.88 -5.65
CA VAL A 59 -2.54 -8.33 -6.32
C VAL A 59 -2.97 -7.61 -7.58
N TYR A 60 -2.62 -6.32 -7.69
CA TYR A 60 -2.87 -5.58 -8.92
C TYR A 60 -1.68 -4.72 -9.31
N THR A 61 -1.64 -4.37 -10.60
CA THR A 61 -0.62 -3.51 -11.17
C THR A 61 -0.99 -2.05 -10.91
N LEU A 62 -0.13 -1.33 -10.20
CA LEU A 62 -0.26 0.10 -9.94
C LEU A 62 0.10 0.90 -11.21
N SER A 63 1.28 0.62 -11.78
CA SER A 63 1.81 1.29 -12.99
C SER A 63 3.00 0.56 -13.59
N THR A 64 3.65 1.15 -14.58
CA THR A 64 5.04 0.80 -14.92
C THR A 64 5.99 1.33 -13.84
N LYS A 65 7.17 0.70 -13.71
CA LYS A 65 8.22 1.17 -12.78
C LYS A 65 8.70 2.58 -13.10
N GLU A 66 8.79 2.92 -14.38
CA GLU A 66 9.18 4.27 -14.82
C GLU A 66 8.16 5.33 -14.35
N SER A 67 6.87 5.07 -14.58
CA SER A 67 5.77 5.95 -14.15
C SER A 67 5.75 6.12 -12.62
N PHE A 68 5.99 5.04 -11.88
CA PHE A 68 6.08 5.07 -10.42
C PHE A 68 7.29 5.89 -9.94
N ASN A 69 8.47 5.68 -10.53
CA ASN A 69 9.66 6.44 -10.17
C ASN A 69 9.51 7.93 -10.45
N LYS A 70 8.85 8.30 -11.55
CA LYS A 70 8.49 9.71 -11.82
C LYS A 70 7.58 10.24 -10.72
N PHE A 71 6.53 9.51 -10.36
CA PHE A 71 5.63 9.88 -9.26
C PHE A 71 6.39 10.09 -7.93
N ILE A 72 7.31 9.20 -7.56
CA ILE A 72 8.12 9.34 -6.34
C ILE A 72 8.98 10.60 -6.38
N SER A 73 9.65 10.88 -7.50
CA SER A 73 10.46 12.09 -7.65
C SER A 73 9.60 13.36 -7.54
N THR A 74 8.45 13.40 -8.20
CA THR A 74 7.50 14.52 -8.13
C THR A 74 6.93 14.69 -6.72
N LEU A 75 6.63 13.59 -6.00
CA LEU A 75 6.12 13.62 -4.63
C LEU A 75 7.15 14.19 -3.65
N LYS A 76 8.46 13.93 -3.86
CA LYS A 76 9.54 14.52 -3.05
C LYS A 76 9.59 16.04 -3.19
N VAL A 77 9.46 16.55 -4.42
CA VAL A 77 9.39 18.00 -4.65
C VAL A 77 8.16 18.60 -3.96
N LEU A 78 7.02 17.91 -4.04
CA LEU A 78 5.83 18.35 -3.32
C LEU A 78 6.05 18.39 -1.79
N GLU A 79 6.63 17.33 -1.21
CA GLU A 79 6.96 17.26 0.22
C GLU A 79 7.84 18.44 0.67
N GLU A 80 8.86 18.77 -0.12
CA GLU A 80 9.75 19.91 0.12
C GLU A 80 9.00 21.25 0.08
N LEU A 81 8.07 21.42 -0.86
CA LEU A 81 7.27 22.65 -0.98
C LEU A 81 6.28 22.83 0.18
N ILE A 82 5.61 21.75 0.60
CA ILE A 82 4.64 21.84 1.72
C ILE A 82 5.33 21.88 3.08
N GLY A 83 6.58 21.41 3.19
CA GLY A 83 7.35 21.38 4.44
C GLY A 83 6.83 20.40 5.50
N ILE A 84 6.00 19.43 5.11
CA ILE A 84 5.41 18.41 5.99
C ILE A 84 5.86 17.04 5.51
N PRO A 85 6.60 16.27 6.33
CA PRO A 85 7.12 14.97 5.93
C PRO A 85 6.05 14.01 5.44
N CYS A 86 6.33 13.31 4.34
CA CYS A 86 5.43 12.31 3.76
C CYS A 86 5.80 10.92 4.28
N PRO A 87 5.00 10.29 5.17
CA PRO A 87 5.33 8.99 5.77
C PRO A 87 5.53 7.90 4.70
N PHE A 88 4.77 7.96 3.61
CA PHE A 88 4.91 7.04 2.49
C PHE A 88 6.29 7.11 1.82
N LEU A 89 6.86 8.32 1.65
CA LEU A 89 8.16 8.48 0.97
C LEU A 89 9.32 7.87 1.75
N THR A 90 9.25 7.92 3.09
CA THR A 90 10.22 7.27 3.97
C THR A 90 10.08 5.75 3.87
N ALA A 91 8.88 5.21 4.12
CA ALA A 91 8.68 3.77 4.20
C ALA A 91 8.81 3.02 2.87
N ILE A 92 8.46 3.65 1.74
CA ILE A 92 8.59 3.01 0.42
C ILE A 92 10.06 2.78 0.03
N GLN A 93 11.01 3.50 0.66
CA GLN A 93 12.44 3.33 0.43
C GLN A 93 13.06 2.28 1.36
N GLU A 94 12.44 2.03 2.52
CA GLU A 94 12.99 1.17 3.57
C GLU A 94 12.40 -0.24 3.55
N THR A 95 11.08 -0.37 3.58
CA THR A 95 10.42 -1.66 3.87
C THR A 95 9.56 -2.18 2.74
N TYR A 96 8.97 -1.29 1.92
CA TYR A 96 7.88 -1.63 0.98
C TYR A 96 6.65 -2.29 1.63
N GLU A 97 6.58 -2.35 2.96
CA GLU A 97 5.54 -3.07 3.73
C GLU A 97 4.88 -2.14 4.74
N PHE A 98 3.55 -2.11 4.72
CA PHE A 98 2.73 -1.14 5.43
C PHE A 98 1.60 -1.90 6.16
N TYR A 99 1.32 -1.50 7.41
CA TYR A 99 0.36 -2.18 8.28
C TYR A 99 -0.26 -1.22 9.29
N GLY A 100 -1.49 -1.52 9.73
CA GLY A 100 -2.05 -0.93 10.94
C GLY A 100 -2.21 0.58 10.89
N ASP A 101 -1.77 1.25 11.95
CA ASP A 101 -1.81 2.72 12.06
C ASP A 101 -1.03 3.43 10.97
N PHE A 102 0.07 2.84 10.51
CA PHE A 102 0.93 3.47 9.52
C PHE A 102 0.21 3.64 8.16
N ILE A 103 -0.68 2.70 7.80
CA ILE A 103 -1.55 2.85 6.62
C ILE A 103 -2.46 4.07 6.79
N PHE A 104 -3.00 4.28 7.99
CA PHE A 104 -3.90 5.39 8.29
C PHE A 104 -3.16 6.74 8.35
N GLU A 105 -1.92 6.77 8.84
CA GLU A 105 -1.06 7.95 8.78
C GLU A 105 -0.80 8.36 7.32
N CYS A 106 -0.44 7.40 6.47
CA CYS A 106 -0.28 7.64 5.03
C CYS A 106 -1.59 8.12 4.38
N LEU A 107 -2.71 7.46 4.67
CA LEU A 107 -4.03 7.85 4.17
C LEU A 107 -4.39 9.28 4.57
N THR A 108 -4.12 9.66 5.82
CA THR A 108 -4.44 10.98 6.36
C THR A 108 -3.61 12.06 5.66
N TRP A 109 -2.31 11.83 5.51
CA TRP A 109 -1.44 12.76 4.79
C TRP A 109 -1.91 12.97 3.35
N PHE A 110 -2.25 11.89 2.62
CA PHE A 110 -2.72 12.02 1.25
C PHE A 110 -4.09 12.72 1.15
N ASN A 111 -5.03 12.45 2.06
CA ASN A 111 -6.32 13.16 2.01
C ASN A 111 -6.16 14.66 2.32
N ASN A 112 -5.31 15.02 3.30
CA ASN A 112 -5.10 16.41 3.69
C ASN A 112 -4.44 17.26 2.59
N ASN A 113 -3.72 16.61 1.67
CA ASN A 113 -3.01 17.27 0.57
C ASN A 113 -3.66 17.02 -0.79
N ALA A 114 -4.84 16.38 -0.87
CA ALA A 114 -5.46 16.00 -2.14
C ALA A 114 -5.95 17.19 -2.97
N ASP A 115 -6.27 18.33 -2.34
CA ASP A 115 -6.77 19.53 -3.02
C ASP A 115 -5.79 20.06 -4.07
N ILE A 116 -4.48 19.85 -3.87
CA ILE A 116 -3.45 20.30 -4.81
C ILE A 116 -3.61 19.66 -6.19
N LEU A 117 -4.21 18.47 -6.26
CA LEU A 117 -4.43 17.74 -7.51
C LEU A 117 -5.43 18.44 -8.42
N PHE A 118 -6.24 19.35 -7.90
CA PHE A 118 -7.29 20.04 -8.66
C PHE A 118 -6.96 21.50 -8.94
N ARG A 119 -5.72 21.91 -8.64
CA ARG A 119 -5.25 23.29 -8.78
C ARG A 119 -4.11 23.37 -9.81
N PRO A 120 -4.41 23.72 -11.08
CA PRO A 120 -3.41 23.73 -12.16
C PRO A 120 -2.22 24.65 -11.89
N ASP A 121 -2.47 25.78 -11.22
CA ASP A 121 -1.44 26.72 -10.78
C ASP A 121 -0.43 26.07 -9.82
N HIS A 122 -0.91 25.32 -8.83
CA HIS A 122 -0.06 24.65 -7.85
C HIS A 122 0.65 23.43 -8.46
N LEU A 123 -0.02 22.68 -9.36
CA LEU A 123 0.62 21.56 -10.07
C LEU A 123 1.84 22.02 -10.87
N GLY A 124 1.79 23.22 -11.44
CA GLY A 124 2.91 23.82 -12.18
C GLY A 124 4.14 24.13 -11.31
N GLU A 125 4.01 24.16 -9.98
CA GLU A 125 5.14 24.42 -9.07
C GLU A 125 6.07 23.21 -8.92
N PHE A 126 5.55 21.99 -9.12
CA PHE A 126 6.31 20.75 -8.91
C PHE A 126 6.23 19.76 -10.09
N THR A 127 5.55 20.12 -11.18
CA THR A 127 5.52 19.35 -12.44
C THR A 127 5.89 20.24 -13.62
N LYS A 128 6.53 19.67 -14.64
CA LYS A 128 7.09 20.43 -15.78
C LYS A 128 6.27 20.31 -17.06
N THR A 129 5.53 19.21 -17.22
CA THR A 129 4.71 18.95 -18.42
C THR A 129 3.33 18.44 -18.04
N ALA A 130 2.35 18.61 -18.94
CA ALA A 130 1.00 18.10 -18.72
C ALA A 130 0.96 16.58 -18.50
N ASP A 131 1.82 15.83 -19.19
CA ASP A 131 1.96 14.38 -19.00
C ASP A 131 2.49 14.03 -17.61
N GLU A 132 3.43 14.84 -17.08
CA GLU A 132 3.94 14.66 -15.72
C GLU A 132 2.84 14.94 -14.68
N SER A 133 2.06 16.02 -14.86
CA SER A 133 0.93 16.34 -13.98
C SER A 133 -0.12 15.23 -14.00
N LEU A 134 -0.47 14.73 -15.18
CA LEU A 134 -1.43 13.63 -15.33
C LEU A 134 -0.93 12.33 -14.69
N ASN A 135 0.34 11.99 -14.92
CA ASN A 135 0.97 10.84 -14.28
C ASN A 135 0.95 10.97 -12.75
N PHE A 136 1.28 12.15 -12.22
CA PHE A 136 1.26 12.41 -10.79
C PHE A 136 -0.14 12.23 -10.19
N GLN A 137 -1.16 12.87 -10.76
CA GLN A 137 -2.55 12.77 -10.31
C GLN A 137 -3.03 11.32 -10.33
N LEU A 138 -2.84 10.61 -11.44
CA LEU A 138 -3.25 9.21 -11.60
C LEU A 138 -2.62 8.33 -10.51
N MET A 139 -1.31 8.48 -10.29
CA MET A 139 -0.59 7.67 -9.32
C MET A 139 -0.97 8.02 -7.89
N TYR A 140 -1.19 9.30 -7.60
CA TYR A 140 -1.69 9.75 -6.31
C TYR A 140 -3.01 9.08 -5.97
N PHE A 141 -3.99 9.08 -6.90
CA PHE A 141 -5.28 8.43 -6.66
C PHE A 141 -5.17 6.92 -6.50
N LYS A 142 -4.31 6.24 -7.27
CA LYS A 142 -4.09 4.79 -7.13
C LYS A 142 -3.46 4.43 -5.79
N VAL A 143 -2.47 5.20 -5.33
CA VAL A 143 -1.85 5.01 -4.01
C VAL A 143 -2.87 5.29 -2.91
N LEU A 144 -3.66 6.36 -3.03
CA LEU A 144 -4.73 6.69 -2.10
C LEU A 144 -5.81 5.58 -2.02
N GLU A 145 -6.22 5.03 -3.16
CA GLU A 145 -7.15 3.90 -3.22
C GLU A 145 -6.57 2.65 -2.55
N THR A 146 -5.26 2.41 -2.70
CA THR A 146 -4.54 1.31 -2.04
C THR A 146 -4.69 1.40 -0.51
N PHE A 147 -4.46 2.59 0.06
CA PHE A 147 -4.62 2.80 1.50
C PHE A 147 -6.08 2.66 1.96
N ARG A 148 -7.03 3.19 1.18
CA ARG A 148 -8.47 3.06 1.49
C ARG A 148 -8.94 1.60 1.50
N LYS A 149 -8.47 0.79 0.56
CA LYS A 149 -8.82 -0.63 0.48
C LYS A 149 -8.28 -1.42 1.65
N ALA A 150 -7.03 -1.20 2.04
CA ALA A 150 -6.42 -1.93 3.15
C ALA A 150 -7.08 -1.56 4.49
N GLY A 151 -7.32 -0.25 4.72
CA GLY A 151 -7.85 0.24 6.00
C GLY A 151 -6.93 -0.05 7.19
N LEU A 152 -7.41 0.20 8.41
CA LEU A 152 -6.63 0.06 9.65
C LEU A 152 -6.25 -1.38 9.98
N ASN A 153 -6.99 -2.37 9.49
CA ASN A 153 -6.72 -3.78 9.74
C ASN A 153 -6.00 -4.46 8.58
N GLY A 154 -5.65 -3.71 7.53
CA GLY A 154 -5.04 -4.28 6.33
C GLY A 154 -3.53 -4.40 6.39
N PHE A 155 -3.00 -5.05 5.37
CA PHE A 155 -1.59 -5.11 5.06
C PHE A 155 -1.38 -4.75 3.59
N ILE A 156 -0.33 -3.98 3.30
CA ILE A 156 0.05 -3.62 1.94
C ILE A 156 1.52 -3.95 1.74
N GLN A 157 1.83 -4.62 0.63
CA GLN A 157 3.20 -4.79 0.15
C GLN A 157 3.33 -4.22 -1.26
N PHE A 158 4.23 -3.26 -1.41
CA PHE A 158 4.55 -2.63 -2.67
C PHE A 158 5.66 -3.37 -3.42
N ASN A 159 5.75 -3.16 -4.74
CA ASN A 159 6.76 -3.73 -5.64
C ASN A 159 6.84 -5.27 -5.61
N THR A 160 5.69 -5.94 -5.44
CA THR A 160 5.66 -7.41 -5.47
C THR A 160 5.79 -7.95 -6.89
N LEU A 161 6.39 -9.13 -7.02
CA LEU A 161 6.33 -9.88 -8.28
C LEU A 161 4.87 -10.30 -8.48
N LYS A 162 4.33 -10.10 -9.68
CA LYS A 162 3.02 -10.64 -10.07
C LYS A 162 3.14 -12.16 -10.20
N THR A 163 3.30 -12.84 -9.08
CA THR A 163 3.45 -14.29 -9.00
C THR A 163 2.71 -14.77 -7.77
N ILE A 164 1.40 -14.91 -7.93
CA ILE A 164 0.65 -15.90 -7.17
C ILE A 164 -0.17 -16.63 -8.24
N ASN A 165 0.24 -17.86 -8.54
CA ASN A 165 -0.47 -18.79 -9.43
C ASN A 165 -1.62 -19.43 -8.67
#